data_AF-A0A345H8U0-F1
#
_entry.id   AF-A0A345H8U0-F1
#
_cell.length_a   1.000
_cell.length_b   1.000
_cell.length_c   1.000
_cell.angle_alpha   90.00
_cell.angle_beta   90.00
_cell.angle_gamma   90.00
#
_symmetry.space_group_name_H-M   'P 1'
#
loop_
_entity.id
_entity.type
_entity.pdbx_description
1 polymer ?
#
loop_
_entity_poly.entity_id
_entity_poly.type
_entity_poly.pdbx_seq_one_letter_code
_entity_poly.pdbx_strand_id
1 'polypeptide(L)'
;MSLKRNDLIWQPDKVLPYLFGELKQKIEVISPVYNIYLYGSRARTPYSQWGTALDGKDWDILIVCRFPIVNTKVWTTELGYHIDLKVTDNKGADTFFKYQKHWVEIYPENNLMNSE
;
A
#
# COMPACT_ATOMS: atom_id res chain seq x y z
N MET A 1 9.84 6.07 -28.69
CA MET A 1 9.56 4.89 -27.84
C MET A 1 10.00 5.25 -26.44
N SER A 2 9.11 5.35 -25.44
CA SER A 2 9.57 5.53 -24.07
C SER A 2 10.14 4.20 -23.59
N LEU A 3 11.40 4.21 -23.14
CA LEU A 3 11.98 3.10 -22.40
C LEU A 3 11.16 2.96 -21.11
N LYS A 4 10.18 2.03 -21.11
CA LYS A 4 9.57 1.57 -19.86
C LYS A 4 10.73 1.05 -19.01
N ARG A 5 11.05 1.79 -17.95
CA ARG A 5 12.09 1.42 -16.99
C ARG A 5 11.56 0.28 -16.13
N ASN A 6 11.60 -0.93 -16.68
CA ASN A 6 11.18 -2.17 -16.00
C ASN A 6 12.01 -2.47 -14.73
N ASP A 7 13.11 -1.76 -14.56
CA ASP A 7 13.99 -1.73 -13.39
C ASP A 7 13.43 -0.97 -12.17
N LEU A 8 12.30 -0.28 -12.30
CA LEU A 8 11.67 0.51 -11.21
C LEU A 8 10.60 -0.24 -10.40
N ILE A 9 10.49 -1.55 -10.53
CA ILE A 9 9.16 -2.16 -10.56
C ILE A 9 8.93 -3.31 -9.55
N TRP A 10 10.00 -3.97 -9.07
CA TRP A 10 9.98 -4.86 -7.90
C TRP A 10 10.68 -4.16 -6.73
N GLN A 11 9.93 -3.63 -5.75
CA GLN A 11 10.52 -2.88 -4.64
C GLN A 11 9.87 -3.09 -3.27
N PRO A 12 9.49 -4.31 -2.85
CA PRO A 12 9.08 -4.51 -1.44
C PRO A 12 10.16 -4.02 -0.48
N ASP A 13 11.44 -4.19 -0.83
CA ASP A 13 12.61 -3.74 -0.05
C ASP A 13 12.75 -2.21 0.06
N LYS A 14 11.98 -1.43 -0.71
CA LYS A 14 11.95 0.04 -0.59
C LYS A 14 10.59 0.53 -0.11
N VAL A 15 9.50 -0.03 -0.65
CA VAL A 15 8.14 0.40 -0.36
C VAL A 15 7.70 -0.02 1.04
N LEU A 16 7.99 -1.26 1.48
CA LEU A 16 7.59 -1.69 2.82
C LEU A 16 8.35 -0.88 3.91
N PRO A 17 9.68 -0.66 3.82
CA PRO A 17 10.37 0.22 4.76
C PRO A 17 9.86 1.66 4.74
N TYR A 18 9.54 2.22 3.56
CA TYR A 18 8.96 3.56 3.48
C TYR A 18 7.57 3.62 4.12
N LEU A 19 6.72 2.62 3.86
CA LEU A 19 5.36 2.52 4.38
C LEU A 19 5.34 2.42 5.91
N PHE A 20 6.14 1.51 6.48
CA PHE A 20 6.21 1.30 7.93
C PHE A 20 7.09 2.31 8.66
N GLY A 21 7.98 3.00 7.93
CA GLY A 21 8.84 4.05 8.45
C GLY A 21 8.28 5.44 8.19
N GLU A 22 8.86 6.12 7.19
CA GLU A 22 8.65 7.55 6.94
C GLU A 22 7.17 7.92 6.70
N LEU A 23 6.43 7.15 5.90
CA LEU A 23 5.04 7.46 5.59
C LEU A 23 4.15 7.32 6.83
N LYS A 24 4.27 6.21 7.56
CA LYS A 24 3.53 6.00 8.81
C LYS A 24 3.83 7.10 9.81
N GLN A 25 5.11 7.44 10.02
CA GLN A 25 5.51 8.51 10.94
C GLN A 25 4.92 9.88 10.53
N LYS A 26 4.96 10.23 9.24
CA LYS A 26 4.34 11.48 8.73
C LYS A 26 2.85 11.53 9.01
N ILE A 27 2.14 10.40 8.86
CA ILE A 27 0.71 10.32 9.14
C ILE A 27 0.46 10.41 10.65
N GLU A 28 1.26 9.73 11.47
CA GLU A 28 1.12 9.70 12.93
C GLU A 28 1.35 11.06 13.61
N VAL A 29 2.05 11.98 12.97
CA VAL A 29 2.12 13.39 13.41
C VAL A 29 0.74 14.05 13.41
N ILE A 30 -0.17 13.62 12.53
CA ILE A 30 -1.51 14.21 12.33
C ILE A 30 -2.58 13.35 13.01
N SER A 31 -2.54 12.04 12.81
CA SER A 31 -3.52 11.10 13.33
C SER A 31 -2.88 9.72 13.56
N PRO A 32 -3.15 9.05 14.69
CA PRO A 32 -2.68 7.69 14.92
C PRO A 32 -3.09 6.75 13.77
N VAL A 33 -2.14 5.94 13.31
CA VAL A 33 -2.35 4.87 12.31
C VAL A 33 -2.76 3.60 13.05
N TYR A 34 -3.94 3.08 12.73
CA TYR A 34 -4.46 1.85 13.29
C TYR A 34 -4.12 0.64 12.43
N ASN A 35 -4.37 0.73 11.13
CA ASN A 35 -4.17 -0.38 10.22
C ASN A 35 -3.60 0.08 8.88
N ILE A 36 -2.84 -0.80 8.24
CA ILE A 36 -2.37 -0.62 6.87
C ILE A 36 -2.76 -1.88 6.09
N TYR A 37 -3.45 -1.68 4.97
CA TYR A 37 -3.88 -2.74 4.07
C TYR A 37 -3.28 -2.54 2.69
N LEU A 38 -2.87 -3.64 2.08
CA LEU A 38 -2.70 -3.71 0.64
C LEU A 38 -4.00 -4.17 0.02
N TYR A 39 -4.32 -3.65 -1.16
CA TYR A 39 -5.41 -4.15 -1.97
C TYR A 39 -4.96 -4.32 -3.42
N GLY A 40 -5.91 -4.57 -4.33
CA GLY A 40 -5.60 -4.67 -5.74
C GLY A 40 -4.75 -5.90 -6.08
N SER A 41 -3.75 -5.72 -6.95
CA SER A 41 -2.99 -6.86 -7.51
C SER A 41 -2.15 -7.58 -6.44
N ARG A 42 -1.56 -6.84 -5.51
CA ARG A 42 -0.73 -7.39 -4.42
C ARG A 42 -1.53 -8.20 -3.40
N ALA A 43 -2.80 -7.89 -3.20
CA ALA A 43 -3.69 -8.69 -2.35
C ALA A 43 -4.27 -9.94 -3.05
N ARG A 44 -4.09 -10.08 -4.38
CA ARG A 44 -4.58 -11.24 -5.16
C ARG A 44 -3.49 -12.23 -5.54
N THR A 45 -2.23 -11.84 -5.39
CA THR A 45 -1.08 -12.63 -5.81
C THR A 45 -0.32 -13.04 -4.55
N PRO A 46 0.03 -14.33 -4.39
CA PRO A 46 0.87 -14.77 -3.28
C PRO A 46 2.19 -14.02 -3.24
N TYR A 47 2.70 -13.71 -2.05
CA TYR A 47 3.92 -12.92 -1.87
C TYR A 47 5.12 -13.48 -2.66
N SER A 48 5.25 -14.82 -2.69
CA SER A 48 6.29 -15.53 -3.44
C SER A 48 6.27 -15.30 -4.96
N GLN A 49 5.11 -14.91 -5.52
CA GLN A 49 4.92 -14.70 -6.96
C GLN A 49 4.98 -13.23 -7.37
N TRP A 50 5.06 -12.28 -6.43
CA TRP A 50 4.99 -10.88 -6.81
C TRP A 50 6.14 -10.44 -7.73
N GLY A 51 7.35 -11.00 -7.55
CA GLY A 51 8.53 -10.64 -8.35
C GLY A 51 8.43 -11.04 -9.83
N THR A 52 7.55 -11.99 -10.18
CA THR A 52 7.34 -12.44 -11.57
C THR A 52 6.01 -11.96 -12.14
N ALA A 53 4.95 -11.93 -11.32
CA ALA A 53 3.60 -11.66 -11.78
C ALA A 53 3.19 -10.17 -11.70
N LEU A 54 3.85 -9.38 -10.86
CA LEU A 54 3.48 -7.98 -10.59
C LEU A 54 4.48 -6.98 -11.15
N ASP A 55 5.29 -7.41 -12.12
CA ASP A 55 6.14 -6.51 -12.89
C ASP A 55 5.26 -5.50 -13.66
N GLY A 56 5.32 -4.27 -13.21
CA GLY A 56 4.78 -3.06 -13.83
C GLY A 56 3.69 -2.42 -13.00
N LYS A 57 3.44 -2.94 -11.79
CA LYS A 57 2.22 -2.68 -11.04
C LYS A 57 2.43 -1.72 -9.88
N ASP A 58 1.56 -0.72 -9.80
CA ASP A 58 1.46 0.25 -8.72
C ASP A 58 1.07 -0.39 -7.38
N TRP A 59 1.37 0.30 -6.27
CA TRP A 59 1.01 -0.13 -4.93
C TRP A 59 -0.31 0.51 -4.48
N ASP A 60 -1.34 -0.30 -4.39
CA ASP A 60 -2.65 0.06 -3.86
C ASP A 60 -2.64 -0.07 -2.32
N ILE A 61 -2.67 1.05 -1.60
CA ILE A 61 -2.53 1.09 -0.13
C ILE A 61 -3.69 1.83 0.52
N LEU A 62 -4.33 1.19 1.51
CA LEU A 62 -5.30 1.80 2.41
C LEU A 62 -4.69 1.93 3.80
N ILE A 63 -4.68 3.14 4.35
CA ILE A 63 -4.29 3.40 5.74
C ILE A 63 -5.52 3.85 6.51
N VAL A 64 -5.77 3.18 7.65
CA VAL A 64 -6.87 3.51 8.56
C VAL A 64 -6.32 4.24 9.76
N CYS A 65 -6.88 5.41 10.02
CA CYS A 65 -6.47 6.35 11.05
C CYS A 65 -7.67 6.74 11.94
N ARG A 66 -7.42 7.47 13.03
CA ARG A 66 -8.50 8.03 13.87
C ARG A 66 -9.40 9.01 13.12
N PHE A 67 -8.84 9.86 12.26
CA PHE A 67 -9.57 10.81 11.43
C PHE A 67 -9.08 10.74 9.98
N PRO A 68 -9.97 10.95 8.98
CA PRO A 68 -9.56 10.87 7.59
C PRO A 68 -8.60 12.02 7.27
N ILE A 69 -7.49 11.69 6.61
CA ILE A 69 -6.59 12.69 6.03
C ILE A 69 -6.92 12.77 4.56
N VAL A 70 -7.41 13.93 4.11
CA VAL A 70 -7.69 14.19 2.69
C VAL A 70 -6.35 14.34 1.99
N ASN A 71 -5.79 13.24 1.49
CA ASN A 71 -4.70 13.30 0.53
C ASN A 71 -4.83 12.15 -0.47
N THR A 72 -4.79 12.49 -1.75
CA THR A 72 -4.95 11.56 -2.86
C THR A 72 -3.69 11.58 -3.71
N LYS A 73 -3.11 10.38 -3.91
CA LYS A 73 -2.04 10.09 -4.89
C LYS A 73 -0.68 10.70 -4.56
N VAL A 74 0.06 10.03 -3.66
CA VAL A 74 1.48 10.33 -3.43
C VAL A 74 2.30 9.75 -4.58
N TRP A 75 2.60 10.57 -5.59
CA TRP A 75 3.57 10.22 -6.62
C TRP A 75 4.99 10.39 -6.07
N THR A 76 5.60 9.29 -5.65
CA THR A 76 7.00 9.26 -5.19
C THR A 76 7.98 9.15 -6.36
N THR A 77 7.89 10.05 -7.35
CA THR A 77 8.77 10.07 -8.53
C THR A 77 10.25 10.10 -8.17
N GLU A 78 10.60 10.67 -7.02
CA GLU A 78 11.98 10.71 -6.50
C GLU A 78 12.46 9.36 -5.95
N LEU A 79 11.55 8.47 -5.52
CA LEU A 79 11.89 7.18 -4.91
C LEU A 79 11.83 6.03 -5.91
N GLY A 80 11.35 6.27 -7.12
CA GLY A 80 11.33 5.31 -8.22
C GLY A 80 10.27 4.22 -8.08
N TYR A 81 9.13 4.54 -7.45
CA TYR A 81 7.93 3.69 -7.37
C TYR A 81 6.65 4.54 -7.29
N HIS A 82 5.49 3.93 -7.54
CA HIS A 82 4.18 4.58 -7.49
C HIS A 82 3.29 3.95 -6.42
N ILE A 83 2.71 4.78 -5.55
CA ILE A 83 1.75 4.40 -4.51
C ILE A 83 0.44 5.12 -4.76
N ASP A 84 -0.63 4.37 -4.98
CA ASP A 84 -1.99 4.87 -4.84
C ASP A 84 -2.42 4.76 -3.37
N LEU A 85 -2.32 5.88 -2.67
CA LEU A 85 -2.58 5.96 -1.24
C LEU A 85 -3.98 6.48 -0.95
N LYS A 86 -4.74 5.72 -0.16
CA LYS A 86 -5.99 6.16 0.47
C LYS A 86 -5.82 6.17 1.98
N VAL A 87 -5.97 7.33 2.62
CA VAL A 87 -5.98 7.46 4.08
C VAL A 87 -7.39 7.79 4.55
N THR A 88 -7.93 7.03 5.50
CA THR A 88 -9.33 7.17 5.92
C THR A 88 -9.53 6.81 7.39
N ASP A 89 -10.76 6.95 7.90
CA ASP A 89 -11.15 6.49 9.22
C ASP A 89 -11.84 5.11 9.16
N ASN A 90 -12.20 4.57 10.33
CA ASN A 90 -12.89 3.28 10.40
C ASN A 90 -14.18 3.22 9.56
N LYS A 91 -14.95 4.32 9.50
CA LYS A 91 -16.20 4.36 8.71
C LYS A 91 -15.91 4.30 7.20
N GLY A 92 -14.85 4.97 6.76
CA GLY A 92 -14.40 4.91 5.38
C GLY A 92 -13.80 3.55 5.02
N ALA A 93 -13.11 2.90 5.96
CA ALA A 93 -12.59 1.55 5.82
C ALA A 93 -13.74 0.53 5.68
N ASP A 94 -14.75 0.59 6.54
CA ASP A 94 -15.95 -0.26 6.45
C ASP A 94 -16.64 -0.12 5.08
N THR A 95 -16.73 1.12 4.58
CA THR A 95 -17.29 1.39 3.25
C THR A 95 -16.42 0.80 2.15
N PHE A 96 -15.09 0.90 2.27
CA PHE A 96 -14.16 0.33 1.31
C PHE A 96 -14.26 -1.21 1.26
N PHE A 97 -14.28 -1.88 2.41
CA PHE A 97 -14.34 -3.35 2.48
C PHE A 97 -15.66 -3.93 1.97
N LYS A 98 -16.76 -3.17 1.96
CA LYS A 98 -18.01 -3.59 1.30
C LYS A 98 -17.85 -3.85 -0.19
N TYR A 99 -16.96 -3.12 -0.86
CA TYR A 99 -16.78 -3.20 -2.31
C TYR A 99 -15.47 -3.87 -2.72
N GLN A 100 -14.42 -3.73 -1.91
CA GLN A 100 -13.12 -4.34 -2.20
C GLN A 100 -13.03 -5.75 -1.64
N LYS A 101 -13.05 -6.74 -2.53
CA LYS A 101 -13.02 -8.17 -2.17
C LYS A 101 -11.64 -8.71 -1.83
N HIS A 102 -10.59 -8.05 -2.31
CA HIS A 102 -9.20 -8.51 -2.13
C HIS A 102 -8.39 -7.45 -1.42
N TRP A 103 -8.07 -7.74 -0.17
CA TRP A 103 -7.22 -6.93 0.69
C TRP A 103 -6.42 -7.86 1.61
N VAL A 104 -5.25 -7.40 2.03
CA VAL A 104 -4.43 -8.08 3.03
C VAL A 104 -4.02 -7.04 4.06
N GLU A 105 -4.20 -7.36 5.34
CA GLU A 105 -3.68 -6.53 6.42
C GLU A 105 -2.17 -6.77 6.54
N ILE A 106 -1.41 -5.68 6.63
CA ILE A 106 0.05 -5.73 6.77
C ILE A 106 0.53 -4.98 8.01
N TYR A 107 -0.38 -4.31 8.71
CA TYR A 107 -0.16 -3.71 10.02
C TYR A 107 -1.52 -3.61 10.75
N PRO A 108 -1.56 -3.88 12.07
CA PRO A 108 -0.43 -4.31 12.91
C PRO A 108 -0.04 -5.77 12.68
N GLU A 109 -0.95 -6.60 12.16
CA GLU A 109 -0.68 -8.00 11.84
C GLU A 109 -0.03 -8.09 10.46
N ASN A 110 1.22 -8.57 10.41
CA ASN A 110 1.92 -8.76 9.14
C ASN A 110 1.44 -10.05 8.45
N ASN A 111 0.28 -9.98 7.80
CA ASN A 111 -0.32 -11.14 7.12
C ASN A 111 0.18 -11.34 5.69
N LEU A 112 1.26 -10.67 5.26
CA LEU A 112 1.85 -10.86 3.93
C LEU A 112 2.28 -12.32 3.69
N MET A 113 2.88 -12.95 4.69
CA MET A 113 3.42 -14.31 4.59
C MET A 113 2.38 -15.41 4.84
N ASN A 114 1.19 -15.05 5.33
CA ASN A 114 0.09 -15.99 5.57
C ASN A 114 -0.82 -16.18 4.33
N SER A 115 -0.47 -15.55 3.21
CA SER A 115 -1.23 -15.58 1.94
C SER A 115 -0.77 -16.68 0.96
N GLU A 116 -0.05 -17.68 1.46
CA GLU A 116 0.39 -18.88 0.71
C GLU A 116 -0.73 -19.90 0.50
#